data_AF-A0A177TN72-F1
#
_entry.id   AF-A0A177TN72-F1
#
_cell.length_a   1.000
_cell.length_b   1.000
_cell.length_c   1.000
_cell.angle_alpha   90.00
_cell.angle_beta   90.00
_cell.angle_gamma   90.00
#
_symmetry.space_group_name_H-M   'P 1'
#
loop_
_entity.id
_entity.type
_entity.pdbx_description
1 polymer ?
#
loop_
_entity_poly.entity_id
_entity_poly.type
_entity_poly.pdbx_seq_one_letter_code
_entity_poly.pdbx_strand_id
1 'polypeptide(L)'
;MLPLRSARAAASTLTASSATVSAICASPSVRSRTRSITSGIASAAPTSHRHHIQQRSISLLTSSASQQQRPTQHPRHTFFPQASTPRASASTTSTSSTSSSYSNSTTTSSSSSPSSATSASSKLRSQDDDEESASSARPRRSLLYVPGSSEKMIKGSQKTDADCIIFDLEDSVAPHRKGAARETVLHGLNAAPRPGPELAVRINPPSGDVSLASDDLDIVLPSYALQAIVLPKVESAEDVFLVLDKASVLRPEGAPPIALILSIESAASLHNMPTIISTVQQRIAELTHIDPSNPSPPPAYLSSLLFASEDFCAATSILRTRTRHSLLVPRSQVVLTARAFGLGAIDMVCIDIKDEAYLIEEAQEAKELGFDAKQVVHPSQVGPVQRIFAPSEEEVRRAARVAFFYRRGVEMHLGAVGLPEEGPQGGEGGGGGSVTMIDAPTLKQAEAVLAKARAGKMKIPDVGAEEEEKKKRMARSEGAGGNAGGSGGPPSGGNGKGKDGGAPA
;
A
#
# COMPACT_ATOMS: atom_id res chain seq x y z
N MET A 1 49.42 13.75 20.71
CA MET A 1 50.24 13.51 21.92
C MET A 1 49.81 12.19 22.53
N LEU A 2 50.75 11.24 22.60
CA LEU A 2 50.67 9.87 23.16
C LEU A 2 50.87 9.89 24.70
N PRO A 3 50.76 8.77 25.48
CA PRO A 3 51.00 7.35 25.11
C PRO A 3 49.97 6.31 25.65
N LEU A 4 49.62 5.24 24.92
CA LEU A 4 50.30 3.93 24.72
C LEU A 4 50.82 3.22 25.99
N ARG A 5 50.18 2.09 26.33
CA ARG A 5 50.75 1.01 27.18
C ARG A 5 50.59 -0.34 26.49
N SER A 6 51.68 -1.10 26.47
CA SER A 6 51.89 -2.43 25.92
C SER A 6 52.54 -3.31 27.00
N ALA A 7 52.17 -4.60 27.06
CA ALA A 7 52.99 -5.71 27.56
C ALA A 7 52.39 -7.04 27.05
N ARG A 8 53.04 -7.70 26.07
CA ARG A 8 53.80 -8.99 26.16
C ARG A 8 52.98 -10.20 26.66
N ALA A 9 52.64 -11.18 25.82
CA ALA A 9 53.44 -12.22 25.14
C ALA A 9 53.90 -13.37 26.05
N ALA A 10 53.36 -14.57 25.79
CA ALA A 10 54.01 -15.85 26.06
C ALA A 10 53.58 -16.86 24.97
N ALA A 11 54.57 -17.41 24.28
CA ALA A 11 54.45 -18.44 23.25
C ALA A 11 55.06 -19.74 23.77
N SER A 12 54.49 -20.89 23.38
CA SER A 12 55.07 -22.24 23.28
C SER A 12 53.89 -23.24 23.29
N THR A 13 53.81 -24.38 22.59
CA THR A 13 54.58 -25.04 21.53
C THR A 13 53.66 -26.16 21.01
N LEU A 14 53.70 -26.36 19.70
CA LEU A 14 53.36 -27.55 18.92
C LEU A 14 53.38 -28.90 19.67
N THR A 15 52.34 -29.71 19.46
CA THR A 15 52.50 -31.13 19.08
C THR A 15 51.33 -31.56 18.19
N ALA A 16 51.67 -32.02 16.99
CA ALA A 16 50.78 -32.78 16.11
C ALA A 16 50.84 -34.26 16.52
N SER A 17 49.71 -34.96 16.50
CA SER A 17 49.69 -36.42 16.43
C SER A 17 48.57 -36.92 15.54
N SER A 18 49.02 -37.73 14.58
CA SER A 18 48.31 -38.52 13.61
C SER A 18 47.85 -39.84 14.24
N ALA A 19 46.63 -40.27 13.90
CA ALA A 19 46.19 -41.67 13.85
C ALA A 19 45.03 -41.66 12.82
N THR A 20 45.11 -42.18 11.60
CA THR A 20 45.52 -43.50 11.11
C THR A 20 44.79 -44.65 11.80
N VAL A 21 43.59 -44.99 11.29
CA VAL A 21 43.07 -46.35 11.30
C VAL A 21 42.63 -46.68 9.88
N SER A 22 43.25 -47.73 9.33
CA SER A 22 43.02 -48.25 8.00
C SER A 22 42.21 -49.55 8.07
N ALA A 23 41.28 -49.67 7.13
CA ALA A 23 40.82 -50.86 6.40
C ALA A 23 40.39 -52.13 7.15
N ILE A 24 39.13 -52.53 6.93
CA ILE A 24 38.78 -53.92 6.58
C ILE A 24 37.76 -53.93 5.42
N CYS A 25 38.12 -54.66 4.37
CA CYS A 25 37.33 -54.99 3.18
C CYS A 25 36.14 -55.91 3.50
N ALA A 26 35.05 -55.79 2.72
CA ALA A 26 34.41 -56.96 2.07
C ALA A 26 33.27 -56.51 1.13
N SER A 27 33.49 -56.68 -0.17
CA SER A 27 32.42 -56.86 -1.16
C SER A 27 31.76 -58.23 -0.98
N PRO A 28 30.55 -58.43 -1.52
CA PRO A 28 30.47 -59.46 -2.55
C PRO A 28 29.67 -59.01 -3.78
N SER A 29 30.29 -59.24 -4.94
CA SER A 29 29.60 -59.52 -6.20
C SER A 29 29.18 -60.99 -6.18
N VAL A 30 27.97 -61.32 -6.67
CA VAL A 30 27.64 -62.56 -7.42
C VAL A 30 26.16 -62.50 -7.88
N ARG A 31 26.02 -62.30 -9.20
CA ARG A 31 25.35 -63.21 -10.16
C ARG A 31 23.82 -63.21 -10.28
N SER A 32 23.41 -62.65 -11.42
CA SER A 32 22.35 -63.04 -12.36
C SER A 32 21.33 -64.12 -11.97
N ARG A 33 20.06 -63.79 -12.22
CA ARG A 33 19.13 -64.70 -12.89
C ARG A 33 18.12 -63.96 -13.76
N THR A 34 18.10 -64.43 -14.99
CA THR A 34 17.20 -64.19 -16.12
C THR A 34 15.79 -64.74 -15.89
N ARG A 35 14.78 -64.01 -16.40
CA ARG A 35 13.49 -64.46 -17.00
C ARG A 35 12.81 -63.18 -17.50
N SER A 36 12.80 -62.82 -18.79
CA SER A 36 12.15 -63.48 -19.94
C SER A 36 10.70 -63.89 -19.65
N ILE A 37 9.76 -63.01 -19.98
CA ILE A 37 8.48 -63.36 -20.62
C ILE A 37 8.26 -62.37 -21.77
N THR A 38 8.07 -62.95 -22.94
CA THR A 38 7.83 -62.39 -24.27
C THR A 38 6.33 -62.25 -24.56
N SER A 39 6.05 -61.54 -25.68
CA SER A 39 4.79 -61.37 -26.44
C SER A 39 3.94 -60.14 -26.08
N GLY A 40 3.49 -59.30 -27.02
CA GLY A 40 3.58 -59.29 -28.48
C GLY A 40 3.37 -57.85 -28.99
N ILE A 41 4.17 -57.38 -29.94
CA ILE A 41 3.81 -57.16 -31.35
C ILE A 41 2.59 -56.24 -31.55
N ALA A 42 2.85 -54.98 -31.94
CA ALA A 42 2.28 -54.40 -33.16
C ALA A 42 3.08 -53.15 -33.57
N SER A 43 3.74 -53.28 -34.73
CA SER A 43 4.40 -52.25 -35.51
C SER A 43 3.37 -51.50 -36.35
N ALA A 44 3.44 -50.17 -36.41
CA ALA A 44 3.06 -49.41 -37.61
C ALA A 44 3.58 -47.95 -37.53
N ALA A 45 4.50 -47.62 -38.42
CA ALA A 45 4.78 -46.27 -38.93
C ALA A 45 5.23 -46.46 -40.39
N PRO A 46 5.28 -45.43 -41.25
CA PRO A 46 4.51 -44.18 -41.32
C PRO A 46 3.88 -43.97 -42.72
N THR A 47 2.92 -43.05 -42.85
CA THR A 47 2.51 -42.53 -44.17
C THR A 47 2.91 -41.06 -44.31
N SER A 48 3.84 -40.86 -45.23
CA SER A 48 4.25 -39.57 -45.80
C SER A 48 3.08 -38.86 -46.48
N HIS A 49 2.90 -37.56 -46.23
CA HIS A 49 2.49 -36.65 -47.29
C HIS A 49 3.26 -35.34 -47.18
N ARG A 50 3.93 -35.03 -48.29
CA ARG A 50 4.82 -33.92 -48.56
C ARG A 50 3.98 -32.84 -49.25
N HIS A 51 3.93 -31.64 -48.71
CA HIS A 51 3.68 -30.44 -49.51
C HIS A 51 4.71 -29.36 -49.14
N HIS A 52 5.22 -28.78 -50.20
CA HIS A 52 6.40 -27.94 -50.32
C HIS A 52 5.95 -26.49 -50.53
N ILE A 53 6.85 -25.53 -50.25
CA ILE A 53 6.86 -24.11 -50.71
C ILE A 53 6.05 -23.18 -49.78
N GLN A 54 6.58 -22.08 -49.20
CA GLN A 54 7.71 -21.22 -49.57
C GLN A 54 8.30 -20.53 -48.32
N GLN A 55 9.62 -20.56 -48.18
CA GLN A 55 10.37 -19.64 -47.32
C GLN A 55 10.52 -18.29 -48.04
N ARG A 56 10.29 -17.18 -47.32
CA ARG A 56 10.81 -15.86 -47.71
C ARG A 56 11.78 -15.39 -46.64
N SER A 57 13.06 -15.56 -46.97
CA SER A 57 14.18 -14.92 -46.32
C SER A 57 14.19 -13.43 -46.66
N ILE A 58 14.29 -12.55 -45.67
CA ILE A 58 14.76 -11.18 -45.85
C ILE A 58 16.03 -11.06 -45.02
N SER A 59 17.14 -10.82 -45.71
CA SER A 59 18.41 -10.40 -45.12
C SER A 59 18.99 -9.30 -45.98
N LEU A 60 19.77 -8.45 -45.29
CA LEU A 60 20.65 -7.38 -45.76
C LEU A 60 20.02 -5.98 -45.80
N LEU A 61 20.44 -5.14 -44.85
CA LEU A 61 21.41 -4.08 -45.17
C LEU A 61 22.26 -3.76 -43.93
N THR A 62 23.51 -4.20 -43.99
CA THR A 62 24.65 -3.73 -43.21
C THR A 62 25.01 -2.31 -43.65
N SER A 63 25.22 -1.39 -42.70
CA SER A 63 25.98 -0.17 -42.97
C SER A 63 27.14 -0.09 -41.99
N SER A 64 28.32 -0.38 -42.53
CA SER A 64 29.62 -0.22 -41.88
C SER A 64 30.04 1.24 -41.98
N ALA A 65 30.39 1.87 -40.88
CA ALA A 65 31.26 3.04 -40.86
C ALA A 65 32.35 2.83 -39.81
N SER A 66 33.52 2.47 -40.32
CA SER A 66 34.79 2.44 -39.59
C SER A 66 35.38 3.84 -39.57
N GLN A 67 35.74 4.37 -38.40
CA GLN A 67 36.83 5.33 -38.32
C GLN A 67 37.60 5.27 -36.99
N GLN A 68 38.90 5.48 -37.15
CA GLN A 68 40.02 5.08 -36.29
C GLN A 68 40.24 5.97 -35.06
N GLN A 69 41.12 5.48 -34.19
CA GLN A 69 41.56 6.01 -32.90
C GLN A 69 42.53 7.22 -32.96
N ARG A 70 42.35 8.14 -31.98
CA ARG A 70 43.35 8.87 -31.12
C ARG A 70 44.36 9.87 -31.76
N PRO A 71 45.09 10.69 -30.95
CA PRO A 71 44.72 11.55 -29.81
C PRO A 71 45.38 12.97 -29.88
N THR A 72 45.15 13.83 -28.87
CA THR A 72 45.96 14.99 -28.34
C THR A 72 45.02 16.15 -27.97
N GLN A 73 45.25 17.11 -27.06
CA GLN A 73 46.10 17.38 -25.90
C GLN A 73 45.43 18.59 -25.17
N HIS A 74 45.61 18.74 -23.86
CA HIS A 74 45.23 19.94 -23.10
C HIS A 74 46.11 21.16 -23.47
N PRO A 75 45.72 22.39 -23.09
CA PRO A 75 46.32 22.96 -21.88
C PRO A 75 45.37 23.73 -20.95
N ARG A 76 45.82 23.76 -19.68
CA ARG A 76 45.32 24.50 -18.52
C ARG A 76 45.58 26.01 -18.66
N HIS A 77 44.79 26.84 -17.98
CA HIS A 77 45.34 27.95 -17.19
C HIS A 77 44.52 28.22 -15.93
N THR A 78 45.30 28.53 -14.90
CA THR A 78 45.05 28.68 -13.46
C THR A 78 44.85 30.14 -13.06
N PHE A 79 44.02 30.42 -12.05
CA PHE A 79 44.34 31.09 -10.76
C PHE A 79 43.15 31.89 -10.15
N PHE A 80 42.93 31.61 -8.86
CA PHE A 80 42.17 32.30 -7.80
C PHE A 80 42.77 33.71 -7.44
N PRO A 81 42.32 34.49 -6.42
CA PRO A 81 41.17 34.36 -5.48
C PRO A 81 40.44 35.70 -5.13
N GLN A 82 39.48 35.58 -4.18
CA GLN A 82 39.17 36.48 -3.05
C GLN A 82 37.82 37.20 -3.01
N ALA A 83 37.37 37.28 -1.76
CA ALA A 83 36.03 37.49 -1.27
C ALA A 83 35.67 38.97 -1.04
N SER A 84 34.38 39.27 -1.01
CA SER A 84 33.78 40.25 -0.09
C SER A 84 32.26 40.23 -0.19
N THR A 85 31.60 40.09 0.96
CA THR A 85 30.19 40.45 1.18
C THR A 85 30.02 41.97 1.14
N PRO A 86 28.84 42.53 0.81
CA PRO A 86 27.92 42.88 1.89
C PRO A 86 26.41 42.78 1.55
N ARG A 87 25.64 42.98 2.64
CA ARG A 87 24.18 42.96 2.83
C ARG A 87 23.60 44.39 2.71
N ALA A 88 22.26 44.44 2.62
CA ALA A 88 21.33 45.58 2.84
C ALA A 88 20.94 46.36 1.57
N SER A 89 19.72 46.88 1.36
CA SER A 89 18.49 46.99 2.16
C SER A 89 17.34 47.48 1.24
N ALA A 90 16.11 47.39 1.74
CA ALA A 90 14.83 47.60 1.09
C ALA A 90 14.56 48.99 0.45
N SER A 91 13.55 49.03 -0.43
CA SER A 91 12.65 50.17 -0.59
C SER A 91 11.26 49.70 -1.05
N THR A 92 10.26 50.05 -0.26
CA THR A 92 8.81 49.89 -0.46
C THR A 92 8.26 51.05 -1.27
N THR A 93 7.32 50.81 -2.20
CA THR A 93 6.06 51.59 -2.25
C THR A 93 4.97 50.84 -3.00
N SER A 94 3.82 50.75 -2.34
CA SER A 94 2.51 50.27 -2.79
C SER A 94 1.72 51.33 -3.56
N THR A 95 0.97 50.94 -4.59
CA THR A 95 -0.28 51.62 -4.98
C THR A 95 -1.30 50.65 -5.59
N SER A 96 -2.54 50.90 -5.22
CA SER A 96 -3.80 50.19 -5.41
C SER A 96 -4.32 50.15 -6.85
N SER A 97 -5.05 49.08 -7.20
CA SER A 97 -5.85 48.94 -8.42
C SER A 97 -7.35 49.11 -8.15
N THR A 98 -7.97 49.97 -8.97
CA THR A 98 -9.42 50.23 -9.04
C THR A 98 -10.06 49.52 -10.24
N SER A 99 -11.30 49.10 -10.01
CA SER A 99 -12.29 48.41 -10.83
C SER A 99 -12.94 49.22 -11.97
N SER A 100 -13.45 48.56 -13.03
CA SER A 100 -14.64 48.89 -13.87
C SER A 100 -14.86 47.74 -14.90
N SER A 101 -15.95 46.96 -14.94
CA SER A 101 -17.36 47.21 -15.36
C SER A 101 -17.61 47.25 -16.88
N TYR A 102 -18.41 46.30 -17.41
CA TYR A 102 -19.11 46.41 -18.69
C TYR A 102 -20.50 45.75 -18.61
N SER A 103 -21.50 46.40 -19.23
CA SER A 103 -22.94 46.11 -19.14
C SER A 103 -23.61 45.92 -20.52
N ASN A 104 -24.76 45.24 -20.48
CA ASN A 104 -25.73 44.75 -21.48
C ASN A 104 -26.29 45.67 -22.59
N SER A 105 -26.93 45.04 -23.61
CA SER A 105 -28.33 45.29 -24.05
C SER A 105 -28.91 44.24 -25.05
N THR A 106 -30.23 44.29 -25.26
CA THR A 106 -31.22 43.18 -25.38
C THR A 106 -32.07 43.20 -26.69
N THR A 107 -32.95 42.18 -26.86
CA THR A 107 -34.27 42.07 -27.61
C THR A 107 -34.27 41.11 -28.82
N THR A 108 -35.29 40.27 -29.18
CA THR A 108 -36.75 40.12 -28.91
C THR A 108 -37.24 38.64 -29.07
N SER A 109 -38.49 38.38 -28.68
CA SER A 109 -39.26 37.14 -28.44
C SER A 109 -39.97 36.43 -29.62
N SER A 110 -40.34 35.14 -29.47
CA SER A 110 -41.71 34.59 -29.74
C SER A 110 -41.90 33.15 -29.22
N SER A 111 -43.15 32.76 -29.02
CA SER A 111 -43.71 31.72 -28.12
C SER A 111 -44.33 30.49 -28.82
N SER A 112 -44.38 29.32 -28.15
CA SER A 112 -45.55 28.41 -28.12
C SER A 112 -45.37 27.23 -27.13
N SER A 113 -46.45 26.87 -26.41
CA SER A 113 -46.59 25.80 -25.40
C SER A 113 -47.35 24.57 -25.98
N PRO A 114 -47.83 23.57 -25.20
CA PRO A 114 -47.14 22.56 -24.37
C PRO A 114 -47.57 21.11 -24.75
N SER A 115 -46.94 20.08 -24.17
CA SER A 115 -47.53 18.72 -24.13
C SER A 115 -47.21 18.03 -22.81
N SER A 116 -48.28 17.67 -22.11
CA SER A 116 -48.39 16.94 -20.85
C SER A 116 -48.05 15.45 -20.99
N ALA A 117 -47.35 14.85 -20.02
CA ALA A 117 -47.71 13.53 -19.46
C ALA A 117 -46.85 13.15 -18.24
N THR A 118 -47.58 12.92 -17.13
CA THR A 118 -47.38 11.89 -16.09
C THR A 118 -46.14 11.89 -15.20
N SER A 119 -46.40 12.36 -13.97
CA SER A 119 -45.74 12.02 -12.71
C SER A 119 -45.43 10.52 -12.57
N ALA A 120 -44.15 10.21 -12.38
CA ALA A 120 -43.71 9.02 -11.67
C ALA A 120 -42.82 9.52 -10.51
N SER A 121 -43.32 9.38 -9.28
CA SER A 121 -42.55 9.64 -8.06
C SER A 121 -41.30 8.79 -8.05
N SER A 122 -40.15 9.40 -8.33
CA SER A 122 -38.86 8.85 -7.95
C SER A 122 -38.78 8.91 -6.42
N LYS A 123 -38.92 7.75 -5.77
CA LYS A 123 -38.45 7.57 -4.39
C LYS A 123 -36.99 8.00 -4.37
N LEU A 124 -36.72 9.12 -3.72
CA LEU A 124 -35.38 9.49 -3.27
C LEU A 124 -34.82 8.29 -2.50
N ARG A 125 -33.80 7.64 -3.04
CA ARG A 125 -33.01 6.64 -2.33
C ARG A 125 -32.48 7.31 -1.07
N SER A 126 -32.74 6.70 0.08
CA SER A 126 -32.14 7.07 1.35
C SER A 126 -30.62 6.89 1.25
N GLN A 127 -29.87 7.85 1.78
CA GLN A 127 -28.40 7.77 1.89
C GLN A 127 -27.93 6.55 2.72
N ASP A 128 -28.83 5.92 3.48
CA ASP A 128 -28.54 4.68 4.22
C ASP A 128 -28.27 3.49 3.29
N ASP A 129 -28.80 3.48 2.06
CA ASP A 129 -28.55 2.39 1.09
C ASP A 129 -27.14 2.47 0.46
N ASP A 130 -26.50 3.64 0.50
CA ASP A 130 -25.12 3.84 0.01
C ASP A 130 -24.07 3.46 1.07
N GLU A 131 -24.42 3.42 2.37
CA GLU A 131 -23.52 2.92 3.44
C GLU A 131 -23.32 1.40 3.39
N GLU A 132 -24.31 0.64 2.89
CA GLU A 132 -24.24 -0.82 2.80
C GLU A 132 -23.45 -1.32 1.56
N SER A 133 -23.20 -0.42 0.60
CA SER A 133 -22.45 -0.69 -0.66
C SER A 133 -20.96 -0.34 -0.58
N ALA A 134 -20.49 0.24 0.53
CA ALA A 134 -19.06 0.32 0.81
C ALA A 134 -18.54 -1.11 1.00
N SER A 135 -18.07 -1.72 -0.09
CA SER A 135 -17.58 -3.10 -0.16
C SER A 135 -16.83 -3.42 1.13
N SER A 136 -17.15 -4.53 1.78
CA SER A 136 -16.48 -5.00 2.99
C SER A 136 -15.02 -5.36 2.67
N ALA A 137 -14.23 -4.36 2.31
CA ALA A 137 -12.85 -4.47 1.89
C ALA A 137 -12.09 -4.97 3.11
N ARG A 138 -11.62 -6.20 3.01
CA ARG A 138 -10.85 -6.82 4.07
C ARG A 138 -9.57 -6.00 4.24
N PRO A 139 -9.14 -5.70 5.49
CA PRO A 139 -7.84 -5.07 5.70
C PRO A 139 -6.75 -5.88 5.03
N ARG A 140 -5.76 -5.20 4.44
CA ARG A 140 -4.55 -5.83 3.87
C ARG A 140 -3.30 -5.17 4.44
N ARG A 141 -3.17 -5.10 5.77
CA ARG A 141 -2.07 -4.41 6.45
C ARG A 141 -0.76 -5.21 6.45
N SER A 142 -0.87 -6.55 6.47
CA SER A 142 0.28 -7.46 6.49
C SER A 142 0.12 -8.55 5.43
N LEU A 143 1.19 -8.78 4.66
CA LEU A 143 1.26 -9.81 3.63
C LEU A 143 2.37 -10.80 4.00
N LEU A 144 2.00 -11.94 4.59
CA LEU A 144 2.93 -12.96 5.07
C LEU A 144 3.37 -13.90 3.94
N TYR A 145 4.64 -13.84 3.55
CA TYR A 145 5.25 -14.80 2.63
C TYR A 145 5.46 -16.15 3.29
N VAL A 146 5.13 -17.21 2.55
CA VAL A 146 5.27 -18.60 2.98
C VAL A 146 5.80 -19.43 1.81
N PRO A 147 6.94 -20.12 1.96
CA PRO A 147 7.49 -20.94 0.88
C PRO A 147 6.51 -22.02 0.41
N GLY A 148 6.17 -22.02 -0.87
CA GLY A 148 5.22 -22.95 -1.49
C GLY A 148 5.68 -24.41 -1.43
N SER A 149 6.98 -24.63 -1.24
CA SER A 149 7.58 -25.96 -1.11
C SER A 149 7.48 -26.57 0.30
N SER A 150 6.89 -25.85 1.27
CA SER A 150 6.84 -26.23 2.68
C SER A 150 5.41 -26.41 3.18
N GLU A 151 4.88 -27.63 3.08
CA GLU A 151 3.54 -27.99 3.58
C GLU A 151 3.36 -27.64 5.07
N LYS A 152 4.40 -27.85 5.88
CA LYS A 152 4.40 -27.50 7.31
C LYS A 152 4.18 -26.01 7.52
N MET A 153 4.86 -25.14 6.76
CA MET A 153 4.75 -23.70 6.92
C MET A 153 3.41 -23.18 6.38
N ILE A 154 2.91 -23.75 5.27
CA ILE A 154 1.58 -23.47 4.74
C ILE A 154 0.49 -23.77 5.77
N LYS A 155 0.53 -24.96 6.40
CA LYS A 155 -0.43 -25.31 7.46
C LYS A 155 -0.29 -24.41 8.70
N GLY A 156 0.93 -24.00 9.02
CA GLY A 156 1.22 -23.13 10.15
C GLY A 156 0.74 -21.69 9.93
N SER A 157 0.92 -21.14 8.74
CA SER A 157 0.59 -19.75 8.43
C SER A 157 -0.90 -19.47 8.51
N GLN A 158 -1.74 -20.45 8.16
CA GLN A 158 -3.21 -20.35 8.24
C GLN A 158 -3.75 -20.14 9.68
N LYS A 159 -2.91 -20.31 10.70
CA LYS A 159 -3.23 -20.03 12.11
C LYS A 159 -2.78 -18.65 12.58
N THR A 160 -2.12 -17.88 11.72
CA THR A 160 -1.67 -16.52 12.03
C THR A 160 -2.80 -15.52 11.79
N ASP A 161 -2.72 -14.38 12.47
CA ASP A 161 -3.64 -13.26 12.25
C ASP A 161 -3.23 -12.39 11.05
N ALA A 162 -2.44 -12.92 10.11
CA ALA A 162 -2.05 -12.16 8.93
C ALA A 162 -3.29 -11.80 8.11
N ASP A 163 -3.36 -10.57 7.61
CA ASP A 163 -4.48 -10.15 6.77
C ASP A 163 -4.47 -10.90 5.42
N CYS A 164 -3.26 -11.13 4.88
CA CYS A 164 -3.01 -11.85 3.64
C CYS A 164 -1.82 -12.82 3.80
N ILE A 165 -1.95 -14.03 3.25
CA ILE A 165 -0.90 -15.04 3.18
C ILE A 165 -0.55 -15.25 1.72
N ILE A 166 0.72 -15.08 1.38
CA ILE A 166 1.27 -15.34 0.05
C ILE A 166 1.99 -16.68 0.06
N PHE A 167 1.45 -17.66 -0.66
CA PHE A 167 2.18 -18.88 -0.98
C PHE A 167 3.13 -18.59 -2.14
N ASP A 168 4.42 -18.72 -1.88
CA ASP A 168 5.46 -18.30 -2.80
C ASP A 168 5.94 -19.46 -3.67
N LEU A 169 5.77 -19.35 -4.99
CA LEU A 169 6.29 -20.28 -5.97
C LEU A 169 7.57 -19.77 -6.63
N GLU A 170 8.04 -18.57 -6.27
CA GLU A 170 9.18 -17.89 -6.90
C GLU A 170 10.47 -18.06 -6.07
N ASP A 171 11.07 -17.02 -5.51
CA ASP A 171 12.44 -17.05 -4.97
C ASP A 171 12.63 -18.03 -3.80
N SER A 172 11.61 -18.32 -3.00
CA SER A 172 11.72 -19.28 -1.90
C SER A 172 11.68 -20.75 -2.33
N VAL A 173 11.56 -21.03 -3.64
CA VAL A 173 11.47 -22.38 -4.20
C VAL A 173 12.64 -22.66 -5.13
N ALA A 174 13.43 -23.68 -4.80
CA ALA A 174 14.51 -24.15 -5.66
C ALA A 174 13.99 -24.61 -7.04
N PRO A 175 14.71 -24.36 -8.15
CA PRO A 175 14.21 -24.63 -9.51
C PRO A 175 13.68 -26.06 -9.73
N HIS A 176 14.40 -27.07 -9.24
CA HIS A 176 14.00 -28.48 -9.38
C HIS A 176 12.77 -28.88 -8.53
N ARG A 177 12.29 -28.00 -7.65
CA ARG A 177 11.13 -28.24 -6.78
C ARG A 177 9.86 -27.50 -7.20
N LYS A 178 9.91 -26.69 -8.27
CA LYS A 178 8.79 -25.85 -8.72
C LYS A 178 7.51 -26.67 -8.96
N GLY A 179 7.62 -27.81 -9.66
CA GLY A 179 6.48 -28.71 -9.90
C GLY A 179 5.82 -29.20 -8.61
N ALA A 180 6.60 -29.79 -7.70
CA ALA A 180 6.08 -30.26 -6.40
C ALA A 180 5.56 -29.13 -5.50
N ALA A 181 6.13 -27.93 -5.60
CA ALA A 181 5.64 -26.76 -4.87
C ALA A 181 4.26 -26.32 -5.36
N ARG A 182 3.97 -26.35 -6.65
CA ARG A 182 2.62 -26.04 -7.20
C ARG A 182 1.54 -26.95 -6.62
N GLU A 183 1.80 -28.27 -6.59
CA GLU A 183 0.88 -29.24 -6.00
C GLU A 183 0.66 -28.97 -4.50
N THR A 184 1.74 -28.69 -3.78
CA THR A 184 1.69 -28.35 -2.35
C THR A 184 0.86 -27.08 -2.10
N VAL A 185 1.03 -26.05 -2.94
CA VAL A 185 0.26 -24.81 -2.89
C VAL A 185 -1.22 -25.05 -3.19
N LEU A 186 -1.56 -25.82 -4.23
CA LEU A 186 -2.94 -26.16 -4.55
C LEU A 186 -3.62 -26.90 -3.38
N HIS A 187 -2.95 -27.89 -2.79
CA HIS A 187 -3.45 -28.57 -1.59
C HIS A 187 -3.62 -27.60 -0.42
N GLY A 188 -2.67 -26.69 -0.22
CA GLY A 188 -2.73 -25.64 0.80
C GLY A 188 -3.92 -24.70 0.64
N LEU A 189 -4.19 -24.25 -0.58
CA LEU A 189 -5.34 -23.41 -0.93
C LEU A 189 -6.66 -24.13 -0.62
N ASN A 190 -6.81 -25.36 -1.12
CA ASN A 190 -8.06 -26.12 -1.01
C ASN A 190 -8.34 -26.63 0.41
N ALA A 191 -7.29 -26.82 1.23
CA ALA A 191 -7.44 -27.28 2.61
C ALA A 191 -7.64 -26.13 3.63
N ALA A 192 -7.55 -24.87 3.21
CA ALA A 192 -7.58 -23.74 4.12
C ALA A 192 -8.97 -23.54 4.76
N PRO A 193 -9.05 -23.35 6.09
CA PRO A 193 -10.32 -23.09 6.75
C PRO A 193 -10.90 -21.73 6.34
N ARG A 194 -12.23 -21.65 6.24
CA ARG A 194 -12.95 -20.42 5.88
C ARG A 194 -14.11 -20.16 6.86
N PRO A 195 -14.33 -18.91 7.29
CA PRO A 195 -13.59 -17.70 6.93
C PRO A 195 -12.16 -17.72 7.52
N GLY A 196 -11.21 -17.18 6.77
CA GLY A 196 -9.78 -17.15 7.10
C GLY A 196 -9.09 -16.04 6.32
N PRO A 197 -7.76 -15.84 6.46
CA PRO A 197 -7.01 -14.75 5.82
C PRO A 197 -7.18 -14.74 4.29
N GLU A 198 -6.88 -13.60 3.65
CA GLU A 198 -6.77 -13.59 2.19
C GLU A 198 -5.66 -14.56 1.75
N LEU A 199 -5.94 -15.40 0.75
CA LEU A 199 -4.95 -16.31 0.19
C LEU A 199 -4.50 -15.82 -1.18
N ALA A 200 -3.20 -15.56 -1.27
CA ALA A 200 -2.51 -15.12 -2.46
C ALA A 200 -1.46 -16.15 -2.89
N VAL A 201 -1.10 -16.15 -4.17
CA VAL A 201 0.06 -16.89 -4.68
C VAL A 201 0.98 -15.92 -5.39
N ARG A 202 2.28 -15.95 -5.05
CA ARG A 202 3.32 -15.31 -5.87
C ARG A 202 3.80 -16.31 -6.91
N ILE A 203 3.50 -16.04 -8.17
CA ILE A 203 3.89 -16.89 -9.30
C ILE A 203 5.34 -16.58 -9.73
N ASN A 204 5.92 -17.40 -10.59
CA ASN A 204 7.15 -17.07 -11.29
C ASN A 204 6.91 -15.97 -12.35
N PRO A 205 7.91 -15.12 -12.65
CA PRO A 205 7.75 -13.98 -13.54
C PRO A 205 7.57 -14.42 -15.01
N PRO A 206 6.53 -13.94 -15.72
CA PRO A 206 6.34 -14.22 -17.15
C PRO A 206 7.52 -13.76 -18.02
N SER A 207 8.12 -12.62 -17.67
CA SER A 207 9.30 -12.03 -18.34
C SER A 207 10.57 -12.88 -18.21
N GLY A 208 10.67 -13.72 -17.18
CA GLY A 208 11.83 -14.60 -16.95
C GLY A 208 11.68 -15.96 -17.62
N ASP A 209 10.57 -16.65 -17.35
CA ASP A 209 10.22 -17.92 -17.97
C ASP A 209 8.69 -18.07 -18.05
N VAL A 210 8.16 -17.79 -19.24
CA VAL A 210 6.73 -17.85 -19.53
C VAL A 210 6.13 -19.24 -19.26
N SER A 211 6.92 -20.31 -19.41
CA SER A 211 6.45 -21.67 -19.17
C SER A 211 6.24 -21.95 -17.69
N LEU A 212 7.17 -21.49 -16.84
CA LEU A 212 7.02 -21.63 -15.38
C LEU A 212 5.84 -20.82 -14.86
N ALA A 213 5.67 -19.58 -15.34
CA ALA A 213 4.52 -18.74 -14.99
C ALA A 213 3.20 -19.38 -15.47
N SER A 214 3.18 -19.93 -16.69
CA SER A 214 2.02 -20.64 -17.23
C SER A 214 1.65 -21.85 -16.38
N ASP A 215 2.61 -22.71 -16.03
CA ASP A 215 2.39 -23.87 -15.20
C ASP A 215 1.86 -23.50 -13.79
N ASP A 216 2.38 -22.42 -13.20
CA ASP A 216 1.90 -21.94 -11.90
C ASP A 216 0.41 -21.58 -12.00
N LEU A 217 0.05 -20.79 -13.02
CA LEU A 217 -1.32 -20.32 -13.27
C LEU A 217 -2.28 -21.48 -13.58
N ASP A 218 -1.84 -22.47 -14.37
CA ASP A 218 -2.63 -23.66 -14.73
C ASP A 218 -3.04 -24.47 -13.49
N ILE A 219 -2.19 -24.47 -12.44
CA ILE A 219 -2.47 -25.18 -11.19
C ILE A 219 -3.31 -24.35 -10.22
N VAL A 220 -3.05 -23.04 -10.07
CA VAL A 220 -3.66 -22.25 -8.98
C VAL A 220 -4.98 -21.58 -9.36
N LEU A 221 -5.16 -21.16 -10.61
CA LEU A 221 -6.37 -20.44 -11.05
C LEU A 221 -7.68 -21.25 -10.88
N PRO A 222 -7.69 -22.59 -11.08
CA PRO A 222 -8.89 -23.40 -10.85
C PRO A 222 -9.36 -23.44 -9.39
N SER A 223 -8.56 -23.00 -8.42
CA SER A 223 -8.98 -23.01 -7.01
C SER A 223 -9.95 -21.86 -6.69
N TYR A 224 -11.13 -22.21 -6.14
CA TYR A 224 -12.06 -21.23 -5.57
C TYR A 224 -11.51 -20.48 -4.35
N ALA A 225 -10.49 -21.04 -3.69
CA ALA A 225 -9.88 -20.43 -2.51
C ALA A 225 -8.82 -19.36 -2.85
N LEU A 226 -8.33 -19.33 -4.09
CA LEU A 226 -7.40 -18.30 -4.55
C LEU A 226 -8.12 -16.95 -4.68
N GLN A 227 -7.54 -15.92 -4.04
CA GLN A 227 -8.12 -14.57 -4.02
C GLN A 227 -7.21 -13.52 -4.67
N ALA A 228 -5.90 -13.72 -4.64
CA ALA A 228 -4.95 -12.77 -5.21
C ALA A 228 -3.76 -13.47 -5.89
N ILE A 229 -3.19 -12.81 -6.89
CA ILE A 229 -1.92 -13.19 -7.51
C ILE A 229 -0.94 -12.04 -7.34
N VAL A 230 0.24 -12.35 -6.82
CA VAL A 230 1.38 -11.44 -6.80
C VAL A 230 2.24 -11.74 -8.02
N LEU A 231 2.41 -10.76 -8.90
CA LEU A 231 3.25 -10.85 -10.08
C LEU A 231 4.61 -10.21 -9.77
N PRO A 232 5.68 -11.01 -9.61
CA PRO A 232 7.02 -10.45 -9.46
C PRO A 232 7.56 -9.92 -10.78
N LYS A 233 8.56 -9.03 -10.71
CA LYS A 233 9.40 -8.58 -11.83
C LYS A 233 8.61 -8.13 -13.07
N VAL A 234 7.56 -7.33 -12.83
CA VAL A 234 6.71 -6.79 -13.91
C VAL A 234 7.49 -5.73 -14.67
N GLU A 235 7.70 -5.95 -15.97
CA GLU A 235 8.42 -5.02 -16.85
C GLU A 235 7.53 -4.48 -17.99
N SER A 236 6.39 -5.12 -18.24
CA SER A 236 5.49 -4.81 -19.35
C SER A 236 4.02 -5.13 -19.03
N ALA A 237 3.08 -4.65 -19.84
CA ALA A 237 1.66 -4.98 -19.69
C ALA A 237 1.38 -6.44 -20.09
N GLU A 238 2.17 -6.97 -21.02
CA GLU A 238 2.12 -8.35 -21.51
C GLU A 238 2.33 -9.38 -20.38
N ASP A 239 3.17 -9.05 -19.39
CA ASP A 239 3.36 -9.89 -18.19
C ASP A 239 2.02 -10.10 -17.46
N VAL A 240 1.19 -9.07 -17.39
CA VAL A 240 -0.11 -9.12 -16.71
C VAL A 240 -1.18 -9.75 -17.61
N PHE A 241 -1.09 -9.55 -18.92
CA PHE A 241 -2.03 -10.13 -19.89
C PHE A 241 -2.06 -11.67 -19.84
N LEU A 242 -0.92 -12.32 -19.63
CA LEU A 242 -0.88 -13.78 -19.45
C LEU A 242 -1.81 -14.23 -18.31
N VAL A 243 -1.83 -13.50 -17.19
CA VAL A 243 -2.70 -13.81 -16.05
C VAL A 243 -4.17 -13.55 -16.41
N LEU A 244 -4.47 -12.43 -17.07
CA LEU A 244 -5.84 -12.10 -17.49
C LEU A 244 -6.41 -13.14 -18.45
N ASP A 245 -5.66 -13.50 -19.48
CA ASP A 245 -6.09 -14.45 -20.51
C ASP A 245 -6.28 -15.84 -19.91
N LYS A 246 -5.34 -16.31 -19.07
CA LYS A 246 -5.51 -17.60 -18.37
C LYS A 246 -6.66 -17.58 -17.37
N ALA A 247 -6.82 -16.49 -16.62
CA ALA A 247 -7.92 -16.37 -15.66
C ALA A 247 -9.28 -16.38 -16.36
N SER A 248 -9.40 -15.81 -17.57
CA SER A 248 -10.65 -15.84 -18.34
C SER A 248 -11.10 -17.25 -18.74
N VAL A 249 -10.17 -18.21 -18.80
CA VAL A 249 -10.44 -19.60 -19.22
C VAL A 249 -10.48 -20.56 -18.02
N LEU A 250 -9.59 -20.37 -17.05
CA LEU A 250 -9.35 -21.36 -15.99
C LEU A 250 -10.09 -21.05 -14.69
N ARG A 251 -10.58 -19.82 -14.51
CA ARG A 251 -11.35 -19.47 -13.31
C ARG A 251 -12.68 -20.21 -13.33
N PRO A 252 -13.08 -20.85 -12.22
CA PRO A 252 -14.38 -21.48 -12.14
C PRO A 252 -15.53 -20.47 -12.27
N GLU A 253 -16.64 -20.89 -12.85
CA GLU A 253 -17.84 -20.08 -12.94
C GLU A 253 -18.32 -19.65 -11.53
N GLY A 254 -18.73 -18.39 -11.41
CA GLY A 254 -19.15 -17.78 -10.14
C GLY A 254 -18.03 -17.45 -9.16
N ALA A 255 -16.77 -17.75 -9.48
CA ALA A 255 -15.64 -17.33 -8.65
C ALA A 255 -15.44 -15.80 -8.74
N PRO A 256 -15.12 -15.12 -7.63
CA PRO A 256 -14.87 -13.68 -7.66
C PRO A 256 -13.62 -13.35 -8.50
N PRO A 257 -13.52 -12.12 -9.03
CA PRO A 257 -12.32 -11.65 -9.72
C PRO A 257 -11.07 -11.77 -8.86
N ILE A 258 -9.96 -12.21 -9.45
CA ILE A 258 -8.67 -12.26 -8.76
C ILE A 258 -8.10 -10.85 -8.57
N ALA A 259 -7.63 -10.54 -7.37
CA ALA A 259 -6.85 -9.33 -7.13
C ALA A 259 -5.42 -9.49 -7.66
N LEU A 260 -4.96 -8.55 -8.49
CA LEU A 260 -3.59 -8.52 -9.01
C LEU A 260 -2.74 -7.53 -8.22
N ILE A 261 -1.62 -8.02 -7.69
CA ILE A 261 -0.61 -7.23 -6.99
C ILE A 261 0.65 -7.22 -7.84
N LEU A 262 1.02 -6.05 -8.37
CA LEU A 262 2.16 -5.92 -9.27
C LEU A 262 3.40 -5.49 -8.48
N SER A 263 4.48 -6.26 -8.61
CA SER A 263 5.74 -5.97 -7.93
C SER A 263 6.64 -5.09 -8.79
N ILE A 264 7.13 -4.00 -8.20
CA ILE A 264 8.15 -3.11 -8.75
C ILE A 264 9.50 -3.51 -8.17
N GLU A 265 10.35 -4.03 -9.06
CA GLU A 265 11.64 -4.67 -8.72
C GLU A 265 12.81 -4.09 -9.52
N SER A 266 12.57 -3.14 -10.41
CA SER A 266 13.61 -2.51 -11.22
C SER A 266 13.30 -1.04 -11.49
N ALA A 267 14.32 -0.28 -11.91
CA ALA A 267 14.12 1.10 -12.34
C ALA A 267 13.29 1.19 -13.63
N ALA A 268 13.37 0.21 -14.53
CA ALA A 268 12.58 0.18 -15.76
C ALA A 268 11.09 -0.02 -15.42
N SER A 269 10.80 -1.01 -14.58
CA SER A 269 9.47 -1.25 -14.01
C SER A 269 8.90 0.01 -13.36
N LEU A 270 9.65 0.66 -12.46
CA LEU A 270 9.19 1.88 -11.77
C LEU A 270 8.86 3.02 -12.74
N HIS A 271 9.69 3.27 -13.75
CA HIS A 271 9.45 4.34 -14.73
C HIS A 271 8.27 4.03 -15.66
N ASN A 272 8.10 2.77 -16.05
CA ASN A 272 7.08 2.35 -17.02
C ASN A 272 5.71 2.06 -16.39
N MET A 273 5.65 1.94 -15.05
CA MET A 273 4.46 1.48 -14.34
C MET A 273 3.17 2.26 -14.66
N PRO A 274 3.16 3.60 -14.80
CA PRO A 274 1.95 4.30 -15.23
C PRO A 274 1.38 3.81 -16.57
N THR A 275 2.26 3.56 -17.55
CA THR A 275 1.87 3.02 -18.86
C THR A 275 1.37 1.60 -18.71
N ILE A 276 2.08 0.75 -17.98
CA ILE A 276 1.69 -0.65 -17.72
C ILE A 276 0.28 -0.69 -17.09
N ILE A 277 0.03 0.09 -16.04
CA ILE A 277 -1.26 0.13 -15.34
C ILE A 277 -2.38 0.55 -16.30
N SER A 278 -2.20 1.66 -17.04
CA SER A 278 -3.24 2.17 -17.93
C SER A 278 -3.60 1.18 -19.04
N THR A 279 -2.59 0.54 -19.65
CA THR A 279 -2.79 -0.50 -20.66
C THR A 279 -3.50 -1.72 -20.08
N VAL A 280 -3.15 -2.15 -18.86
CA VAL A 280 -3.83 -3.27 -18.18
C VAL A 280 -5.27 -2.94 -17.79
N GLN A 281 -5.53 -1.72 -17.30
CA GLN A 281 -6.89 -1.28 -16.99
C GLN A 281 -7.78 -1.28 -18.23
N GLN A 282 -7.25 -0.84 -19.38
CA GLN A 282 -7.96 -0.92 -20.65
C GLN A 282 -8.30 -2.37 -21.01
N ARG A 283 -7.33 -3.30 -20.92
CA ARG A 283 -7.56 -4.73 -21.20
C ARG A 283 -8.59 -5.34 -20.25
N ILE A 284 -8.56 -5.00 -18.96
CA ILE A 284 -9.57 -5.46 -18.00
C ILE A 284 -10.96 -4.94 -18.38
N ALA A 285 -11.07 -3.68 -18.81
CA ALA A 285 -12.34 -3.12 -19.28
C ALA A 285 -12.86 -3.85 -20.53
N GLU A 286 -11.98 -4.21 -21.48
CA GLU A 286 -12.32 -5.00 -22.66
C GLU A 286 -12.83 -6.41 -22.31
N LEU A 287 -12.27 -7.02 -21.25
CA LEU A 287 -12.68 -8.34 -20.75
C LEU A 287 -13.91 -8.28 -19.84
N THR A 288 -14.39 -7.09 -19.49
CA THR A 288 -15.60 -6.92 -18.66
C THR A 288 -16.83 -6.94 -19.56
N HIS A 289 -17.57 -8.06 -19.57
CA HIS A 289 -18.84 -8.14 -20.28
C HIS A 289 -19.95 -7.42 -19.49
N ILE A 290 -20.32 -6.23 -19.95
CA ILE A 290 -21.47 -5.48 -19.44
C ILE A 290 -22.71 -5.91 -20.22
N ASP A 291 -23.29 -7.05 -19.88
CA ASP A 291 -24.69 -7.31 -20.19
C ASP A 291 -25.54 -6.58 -19.14
N PRO A 292 -26.37 -5.58 -19.50
CA PRO A 292 -27.21 -4.89 -18.54
C PRO A 292 -28.18 -5.81 -17.78
N SER A 293 -28.49 -6.98 -18.35
CA SER A 293 -29.35 -8.00 -17.73
C SER A 293 -28.58 -9.01 -16.88
N ASN A 294 -27.26 -9.15 -17.10
CA ASN A 294 -26.39 -10.05 -16.34
C ASN A 294 -24.92 -9.57 -16.37
N PRO A 295 -24.56 -8.54 -15.59
CA PRO A 295 -23.20 -7.99 -15.63
C PRO A 295 -22.20 -9.05 -15.15
N SER A 296 -21.32 -9.50 -16.04
CA SER A 296 -20.23 -10.42 -15.67
C SER A 296 -19.05 -9.59 -15.17
N PRO A 297 -18.50 -9.90 -13.99
CA PRO A 297 -17.30 -9.23 -13.52
C PRO A 297 -16.09 -9.66 -14.37
N PRO A 298 -15.01 -8.86 -14.41
CA PRO A 298 -13.78 -9.24 -15.11
C PRO A 298 -13.12 -10.45 -14.42
N PRO A 299 -12.24 -11.19 -15.13
CA PRO A 299 -11.54 -12.34 -14.53
C PRO A 299 -10.59 -11.93 -13.38
N ALA A 300 -10.07 -10.70 -13.42
CA ALA A 300 -9.19 -10.13 -12.40
C ALA A 300 -9.23 -8.59 -12.43
N TYR A 301 -8.70 -7.95 -11.38
CA TYR A 301 -8.57 -6.50 -11.28
C TYR A 301 -7.23 -6.09 -10.66
N LEU A 302 -6.71 -4.93 -11.06
CA LEU A 302 -5.52 -4.35 -10.42
C LEU A 302 -5.88 -3.87 -9.00
N SER A 303 -5.16 -4.38 -8.02
CA SER A 303 -5.45 -4.09 -6.62
C SER A 303 -4.38 -3.23 -5.95
N SER A 304 -3.10 -3.52 -6.17
CA SER A 304 -2.01 -2.81 -5.49
C SER A 304 -0.70 -2.86 -6.25
N LEU A 305 0.15 -1.87 -5.99
CA LEU A 305 1.58 -1.92 -6.31
C LEU A 305 2.36 -2.34 -5.07
N LEU A 306 3.35 -3.19 -5.26
CA LEU A 306 4.24 -3.69 -4.23
C LEU A 306 5.66 -3.26 -4.53
N PHE A 307 6.38 -2.74 -3.55
CA PHE A 307 7.80 -2.39 -3.71
C PHE A 307 8.70 -3.50 -3.16
N ALA A 308 9.42 -4.20 -4.03
CA ALA A 308 10.37 -5.24 -3.64
C ALA A 308 11.79 -4.67 -3.65
N SER A 309 12.21 -4.20 -2.48
CA SER A 309 13.42 -3.39 -2.31
C SER A 309 14.72 -4.12 -2.58
N GLU A 310 14.83 -5.41 -2.28
CA GLU A 310 16.07 -6.17 -2.46
C GLU A 310 16.40 -6.34 -3.93
N ASP A 311 15.44 -6.79 -4.74
CA ASP A 311 15.56 -6.85 -6.20
C ASP A 311 15.78 -5.47 -6.81
N PHE A 312 15.05 -4.45 -6.33
CA PHE A 312 15.25 -3.08 -6.79
C PHE A 312 16.67 -2.57 -6.53
N CYS A 313 17.21 -2.82 -5.33
CA CYS A 313 18.58 -2.48 -5.00
C CYS A 313 19.58 -3.23 -5.88
N ALA A 314 19.37 -4.53 -6.11
CA ALA A 314 20.20 -5.33 -7.00
C ALA A 314 20.20 -4.79 -8.44
N ALA A 315 19.02 -4.45 -8.97
CA ALA A 315 18.86 -3.93 -10.34
C ALA A 315 19.44 -2.53 -10.53
N THR A 316 19.51 -1.72 -9.47
CA THR A 316 19.96 -0.31 -9.54
C THR A 316 21.35 -0.07 -8.95
N SER A 317 21.96 -1.09 -8.35
CA SER A 317 23.19 -0.97 -7.54
C SER A 317 23.06 0.01 -6.37
N ILE A 318 21.84 0.30 -5.92
CA ILE A 318 21.61 1.10 -4.72
C ILE A 318 21.98 0.29 -3.48
N LEU A 319 22.73 0.91 -2.58
CA LEU A 319 23.01 0.32 -1.27
C LEU A 319 21.82 0.56 -0.33
N ARG A 320 21.18 -0.52 0.14
CA ARG A 320 20.21 -0.46 1.23
C ARG A 320 20.94 -0.26 2.55
N THR A 321 20.65 0.84 3.23
CA THR A 321 21.19 1.16 4.56
C THR A 321 20.09 1.05 5.61
N ARG A 322 20.47 1.03 6.89
CA ARG A 322 19.51 1.07 8.01
C ARG A 322 18.60 2.30 7.95
N THR A 323 19.11 3.46 7.52
CA THR A 323 18.30 4.69 7.44
C THR A 323 17.38 4.72 6.22
N ARG A 324 17.58 3.84 5.23
CA ARG A 324 16.79 3.72 3.99
C ARG A 324 16.65 5.02 3.19
N HIS A 325 17.44 6.05 3.48
CA HIS A 325 17.42 7.33 2.75
C HIS A 325 17.61 7.14 1.24
N SER A 326 18.43 6.15 0.85
CA SER A 326 18.64 5.78 -0.56
C SER A 326 17.39 5.25 -1.25
N LEU A 327 16.38 4.80 -0.49
CA LEU A 327 15.11 4.28 -0.99
C LEU A 327 13.95 5.26 -0.84
N LEU A 328 14.17 6.46 -0.29
CA LEU A 328 13.11 7.44 -0.07
C LEU A 328 12.39 7.81 -1.38
N VAL A 329 13.15 8.16 -2.41
CA VAL A 329 12.61 8.55 -3.72
C VAL A 329 11.84 7.39 -4.38
N PRO A 330 12.41 6.19 -4.59
CA PRO A 330 11.68 5.11 -5.24
C PRO A 330 10.44 4.69 -4.44
N ARG A 331 10.51 4.60 -3.11
CA ARG A 331 9.35 4.29 -2.26
C ARG A 331 8.22 5.31 -2.42
N SER A 332 8.58 6.60 -2.40
CA SER A 332 7.60 7.69 -2.59
C SER A 332 6.96 7.63 -3.97
N GLN A 333 7.73 7.34 -5.02
CA GLN A 333 7.23 7.21 -6.39
C GLN A 333 6.26 6.03 -6.54
N VAL A 334 6.51 4.91 -5.86
CA VAL A 334 5.56 3.77 -5.84
C VAL A 334 4.22 4.20 -5.25
N VAL A 335 4.22 4.89 -4.11
CA VAL A 335 2.97 5.37 -3.48
C VAL A 335 2.25 6.34 -4.39
N LEU A 336 2.93 7.37 -4.90
CA LEU A 336 2.31 8.37 -5.76
C LEU A 336 1.73 7.75 -7.03
N THR A 337 2.46 6.80 -7.64
CA THR A 337 1.97 6.04 -8.80
C THR A 337 0.73 5.24 -8.43
N ALA A 338 0.76 4.47 -7.34
CA ALA A 338 -0.40 3.69 -6.91
C ALA A 338 -1.64 4.58 -6.72
N ARG A 339 -1.50 5.70 -6.01
CA ARG A 339 -2.61 6.63 -5.75
C ARG A 339 -3.14 7.31 -7.02
N ALA A 340 -2.27 7.65 -7.96
CA ALA A 340 -2.69 8.26 -9.24
C ALA A 340 -3.65 7.36 -10.03
N PHE A 341 -3.58 6.03 -9.83
CA PHE A 341 -4.46 5.05 -10.48
C PHE A 341 -5.48 4.41 -9.53
N GLY A 342 -5.66 4.94 -8.32
CA GLY A 342 -6.62 4.42 -7.34
C GLY A 342 -6.25 3.05 -6.76
N LEU A 343 -4.97 2.66 -6.79
CA LEU A 343 -4.46 1.40 -6.29
C LEU A 343 -3.94 1.52 -4.84
N GLY A 344 -3.90 0.39 -4.14
CA GLY A 344 -3.18 0.27 -2.87
C GLY A 344 -1.66 0.26 -3.06
N ALA A 345 -0.91 0.61 -2.01
CA ALA A 345 0.55 0.53 -2.01
C ALA A 345 1.06 -0.37 -0.88
N ILE A 346 1.92 -1.34 -1.22
CA ILE A 346 2.50 -2.31 -0.28
C ILE A 346 4.01 -2.08 -0.17
N ASP A 347 4.49 -1.84 1.05
CA ASP A 347 5.89 -1.55 1.33
C ASP A 347 6.77 -2.81 1.34
N MET A 348 8.08 -2.59 1.31
CA MET A 348 9.12 -3.61 1.25
C MET A 348 9.18 -4.56 2.44
N VAL A 349 9.93 -5.66 2.28
CA VAL A 349 10.26 -6.59 3.37
C VAL A 349 11.24 -5.97 4.37
N CYS A 350 11.06 -6.30 5.65
CA CYS A 350 12.09 -6.12 6.67
C CYS A 350 12.87 -7.42 6.84
N ILE A 351 14.15 -7.41 6.43
CA ILE A 351 15.02 -8.60 6.40
C ILE A 351 15.54 -8.99 7.80
N ASP A 352 15.64 -8.04 8.72
CA ASP A 352 16.05 -8.33 10.10
C ASP A 352 14.84 -8.82 10.90
N ILE A 353 14.67 -10.15 10.94
CA ILE A 353 13.55 -10.80 11.62
C ILE A 353 13.62 -10.63 13.15
N LYS A 354 14.81 -10.39 13.71
CA LYS A 354 15.03 -10.37 15.16
C LYS A 354 14.92 -8.95 15.75
N ASP A 355 15.19 -7.92 14.96
CA ASP A 355 15.10 -6.52 15.39
C ASP A 355 13.68 -5.97 15.18
N GLU A 356 12.79 -6.23 16.17
CA GLU A 356 11.42 -5.69 16.15
C GLU A 356 11.39 -4.16 16.19
N ALA A 357 12.34 -3.52 16.88
CA ALA A 357 12.40 -2.06 16.95
C ALA A 357 12.67 -1.45 15.57
N TYR A 358 13.59 -2.06 14.81
CA TYR A 358 13.85 -1.68 13.42
C TYR A 358 12.64 -1.92 12.51
N LEU A 359 11.92 -3.03 12.68
CA LEU A 359 10.68 -3.29 11.95
C LEU A 359 9.63 -2.19 12.21
N ILE A 360 9.46 -1.78 13.47
CA ILE A 360 8.51 -0.73 13.86
C ILE A 360 8.90 0.60 13.22
N GLU A 361 10.18 0.98 13.29
CA GLU A 361 10.71 2.19 12.65
C GLU A 361 10.46 2.19 11.14
N GLU A 362 10.80 1.09 10.45
CA GLU A 362 10.63 0.97 8.99
C GLU A 362 9.14 0.99 8.58
N ALA A 363 8.26 0.36 9.38
CA ALA A 363 6.81 0.35 9.13
C ALA A 363 6.17 1.72 9.38
N GLN A 364 6.63 2.46 10.40
CA GLN A 364 6.13 3.81 10.69
C GLN A 364 6.50 4.78 9.56
N GLU A 365 7.75 4.73 9.10
CA GLU A 365 8.20 5.52 7.93
C GLU A 365 7.37 5.17 6.68
N ALA A 366 7.02 3.90 6.48
CA ALA A 366 6.17 3.47 5.37
C ALA A 366 4.74 4.03 5.47
N LYS A 367 4.13 4.01 6.67
CA LYS A 367 2.81 4.60 6.91
C LYS A 367 2.83 6.10 6.60
N GLU A 368 3.87 6.81 7.02
CA GLU A 368 4.05 8.24 6.78
C GLU A 368 4.21 8.58 5.29
N LEU A 369 4.90 7.74 4.52
CA LEU A 369 5.00 7.87 3.07
C LEU A 369 3.67 7.58 2.34
N GLY A 370 2.69 6.98 3.02
CA GLY A 370 1.35 6.71 2.49
C GLY A 370 1.13 5.28 1.99
N PHE A 371 2.01 4.33 2.34
CA PHE A 371 1.74 2.90 2.12
C PHE A 371 0.55 2.42 2.96
N ASP A 372 -0.18 1.43 2.44
CA ASP A 372 -1.32 0.81 3.12
C ASP A 372 -0.93 -0.45 3.90
N ALA A 373 0.21 -1.03 3.56
CA ALA A 373 0.59 -2.37 3.98
C ALA A 373 2.10 -2.56 3.97
N LYS A 374 2.54 -3.67 4.55
CA LYS A 374 3.93 -4.13 4.47
C LYS A 374 4.04 -5.63 4.24
N GLN A 375 5.03 -6.00 3.45
CA GLN A 375 5.44 -7.40 3.29
C GLN A 375 6.10 -7.94 4.56
N VAL A 376 5.75 -9.16 4.94
CA VAL A 376 6.20 -9.85 6.14
C VAL A 376 6.78 -11.21 5.75
N VAL A 377 7.94 -11.56 6.31
CA VAL A 377 8.63 -12.83 6.02
C VAL A 377 8.65 -13.80 7.20
N HIS A 378 8.17 -13.36 8.38
CA HIS A 378 8.09 -14.20 9.57
C HIS A 378 6.83 -13.90 10.40
N PRO A 379 6.15 -14.91 10.99
CA PRO A 379 4.93 -14.70 11.79
C PRO A 379 5.05 -13.67 12.92
N SER A 380 6.22 -13.53 13.54
CA SER A 380 6.44 -12.54 14.62
C SER A 380 6.29 -11.09 14.16
N GLN A 381 6.48 -10.80 12.87
CA GLN A 381 6.37 -9.44 12.33
C GLN A 381 4.92 -9.03 12.07
N VAL A 382 4.00 -10.00 11.97
CA VAL A 382 2.59 -9.77 11.61
C VAL A 382 1.90 -8.82 12.60
N GLY A 383 1.98 -9.12 13.91
CA GLY A 383 1.35 -8.31 14.95
C GLY A 383 1.84 -6.85 14.95
N PRO A 384 3.16 -6.59 15.07
CA PRO A 384 3.72 -5.24 15.00
C PRO A 384 3.31 -4.46 13.75
N VAL A 385 3.41 -5.07 12.56
CA VAL A 385 3.04 -4.43 11.29
C VAL A 385 1.56 -4.04 11.28
N GLN A 386 0.67 -4.96 11.63
CA GLN A 386 -0.77 -4.67 11.61
C GLN A 386 -1.18 -3.56 12.57
N ARG A 387 -0.51 -3.43 13.72
CA ARG A 387 -0.76 -2.33 14.66
C ARG A 387 -0.38 -0.97 14.07
N ILE A 388 0.76 -0.88 13.36
CA ILE A 388 1.20 0.39 12.75
C ILE A 388 0.25 0.81 11.63
N PHE A 389 -0.09 -0.09 10.71
CA PHE A 389 -0.95 0.22 9.57
C PHE A 389 -2.44 0.32 9.91
N ALA A 390 -2.84 0.00 11.15
CA ALA A 390 -4.15 0.35 11.66
C ALA A 390 -4.21 1.84 12.05
N PRO A 391 -5.36 2.53 11.86
CA PRO A 391 -5.52 3.85 12.44
C PRO A 391 -5.55 3.76 13.97
N SER A 392 -4.99 4.73 14.68
CA SER A 392 -5.07 4.81 16.14
C SER A 392 -6.47 5.26 16.57
N GLU A 393 -6.86 5.00 17.82
CA GLU A 393 -8.14 5.49 18.36
C GLU A 393 -8.24 7.02 18.30
N GLU A 394 -7.11 7.72 18.44
CA GLU A 394 -7.03 9.17 18.31
C GLU A 394 -7.24 9.63 16.86
N GLU A 395 -6.61 8.96 15.89
CA GLU A 395 -6.82 9.21 14.45
C GLU A 395 -8.29 8.99 14.08
N VAL A 396 -8.91 7.90 14.55
CA VAL A 396 -10.33 7.60 14.32
C VAL A 396 -11.25 8.64 14.97
N ARG A 397 -10.99 9.02 16.22
CA ARG A 397 -11.77 10.06 16.92
C ARG A 397 -11.68 11.39 16.20
N ARG A 398 -10.46 11.85 15.87
CA ARG A 398 -10.26 13.09 15.12
C ARG A 398 -10.99 13.06 13.78
N ALA A 399 -10.90 11.95 13.04
CA ALA A 399 -11.57 11.80 11.76
C ALA A 399 -13.11 11.85 11.89
N ALA A 400 -13.68 11.16 12.88
CA ALA A 400 -15.12 11.21 13.15
C ALA A 400 -15.58 12.64 13.47
N ARG A 401 -14.77 13.40 14.23
CA ARG A 401 -15.06 14.80 14.57
C ARG A 401 -14.98 15.71 13.37
N VAL A 402 -13.94 15.59 12.54
CA VAL A 402 -13.84 16.33 11.26
C VAL A 402 -15.09 16.08 10.42
N ALA A 403 -15.48 14.82 10.23
CA ALA A 403 -16.65 14.46 9.42
C ALA A 403 -17.97 15.02 10.00
N PHE A 404 -18.11 15.03 11.32
CA PHE A 404 -19.27 15.60 12.00
C PHE A 404 -19.34 17.13 11.86
N PHE A 405 -18.28 17.84 12.27
CA PHE A 405 -18.27 19.31 12.26
C PHE A 405 -18.34 19.87 10.84
N TYR A 406 -17.70 19.22 9.86
CA TYR A 406 -17.79 19.61 8.46
C TYR A 406 -19.24 19.52 7.95
N ARG A 407 -19.92 18.37 8.14
CA ARG A 407 -21.32 18.19 7.71
C ARG A 407 -22.25 19.22 8.35
N ARG A 408 -22.12 19.43 9.65
CA ARG A 408 -22.89 20.44 10.39
C ARG A 408 -22.63 21.87 9.88
N GLY A 409 -21.38 22.20 9.56
CA GLY A 409 -21.02 23.50 9.00
C GLY A 409 -21.64 23.75 7.62
N VAL A 410 -21.69 22.72 6.78
CA VAL A 410 -22.37 22.75 5.47
C VAL A 410 -23.88 22.96 5.64
N GLU A 411 -24.53 22.22 6.54
CA GLU A 411 -25.96 22.39 6.86
C GLU A 411 -26.28 23.82 7.33
N MET A 412 -25.36 24.43 8.08
CA MET A 412 -25.47 25.81 8.57
C MET A 412 -25.02 26.87 7.55
N HIS A 413 -24.65 26.48 6.33
CA HIS A 413 -24.21 27.36 5.25
C HIS A 413 -23.00 28.24 5.64
N LEU A 414 -22.10 27.71 6.47
CA LEU A 414 -20.89 28.42 6.90
C LEU A 414 -19.80 28.36 5.82
N GLY A 415 -19.18 29.50 5.50
CA GLY A 415 -18.10 29.59 4.51
C GLY A 415 -16.74 29.03 4.97
N ALA A 416 -16.51 28.96 6.29
CA ALA A 416 -15.35 28.32 6.91
C ALA A 416 -15.82 27.53 8.13
N VAL A 417 -15.40 26.27 8.22
CA VAL A 417 -15.78 25.39 9.33
C VAL A 417 -14.60 25.22 10.27
N GLY A 418 -14.83 25.41 11.56
CA GLY A 418 -13.86 25.19 12.61
C GLY A 418 -14.05 23.84 13.29
N LEU A 419 -12.96 23.10 13.49
CA LEU A 419 -12.90 21.97 14.42
C LEU A 419 -12.43 22.50 15.79
N PRO A 420 -13.27 22.45 16.83
CA PRO A 420 -12.84 22.80 18.19
C PRO A 420 -11.76 21.83 18.69
N GLU A 421 -10.70 22.28 19.34
CA GLU A 421 -9.76 21.34 19.97
C GLU A 421 -10.31 20.70 21.26
N GLU A 422 -9.89 19.46 21.52
CA GLU A 422 -10.10 18.81 22.82
C GLU A 422 -8.94 19.20 23.75
N GLY A 423 -9.21 20.00 24.76
CA GLY A 423 -8.23 20.39 25.77
C GLY A 423 -8.91 20.87 27.06
N PRO A 424 -8.21 20.87 28.21
CA PRO A 424 -8.76 21.38 29.45
C PRO A 424 -9.12 22.86 29.29
N GLN A 425 -10.42 23.17 29.30
CA GLN A 425 -10.94 24.52 29.49
C GLN A 425 -10.60 24.94 30.92
N GLY A 426 -9.40 25.47 31.16
CA GLY A 426 -8.94 25.72 32.53
C GLY A 426 -7.78 26.70 32.68
N GLY A 427 -7.47 27.51 31.66
CA GLY A 427 -6.61 28.68 31.84
C GLY A 427 -7.47 29.93 32.02
N GLU A 428 -7.42 30.55 33.19
CA GLU A 428 -8.00 31.88 33.43
C GLU A 428 -7.31 32.90 32.52
N GLY A 429 -7.87 33.11 31.33
CA GLY A 429 -7.35 34.05 30.34
C GLY A 429 -7.86 33.77 28.93
N GLY A 430 -9.07 34.22 28.61
CA GLY A 430 -9.60 34.29 27.24
C GLY A 430 -10.17 32.97 26.70
N GLY A 431 -11.50 32.80 26.84
CA GLY A 431 -12.27 31.64 26.40
C GLY A 431 -12.41 31.48 24.88
N GLY A 432 -11.30 31.27 24.17
CA GLY A 432 -11.29 30.75 22.81
C GLY A 432 -10.43 29.50 22.76
N GLY A 433 -11.04 28.32 22.88
CA GLY A 433 -10.32 27.08 22.59
C GLY A 433 -9.72 27.17 21.18
N SER A 434 -8.51 26.65 20.98
CA SER A 434 -7.90 26.59 19.64
C SER A 434 -8.88 25.94 18.67
N VAL A 435 -9.09 26.58 17.51
CA VAL A 435 -9.95 26.06 16.44
C VAL A 435 -9.07 25.81 15.24
N THR A 436 -9.04 24.56 14.78
CA THR A 436 -8.39 24.22 13.52
C THR A 436 -9.40 24.41 12.38
N MET A 437 -9.05 25.15 11.34
CA MET A 437 -9.89 25.26 10.14
C MET A 437 -9.94 23.92 9.41
N ILE A 438 -11.15 23.47 9.04
CA ILE A 438 -11.37 22.25 8.26
C ILE A 438 -12.07 22.57 6.94
N ASP A 439 -11.71 21.81 5.91
CA ASP A 439 -12.16 21.98 4.53
C ASP A 439 -12.45 20.63 3.85
N ALA A 440 -12.82 20.65 2.57
CA ALA A 440 -13.15 19.44 1.81
C ALA A 440 -11.96 18.45 1.70
N PRO A 441 -10.70 18.88 1.45
CA PRO A 441 -9.53 18.00 1.57
C PRO A 441 -9.41 17.32 2.94
N THR A 442 -9.61 18.06 4.03
CA THR A 442 -9.54 17.51 5.39
C THR A 442 -10.64 16.47 5.64
N LEU A 443 -11.85 16.69 5.12
CA LEU A 443 -12.93 15.69 5.14
C LEU A 443 -12.52 14.41 4.41
N LYS A 444 -11.96 14.51 3.20
CA LYS A 444 -11.54 13.32 2.43
C LYS A 444 -10.48 12.50 3.17
N GLN A 445 -9.54 13.16 3.85
CA GLN A 445 -8.56 12.47 4.70
C GLN A 445 -9.23 11.75 5.86
N ALA A 446 -10.19 12.41 6.53
CA ALA A 446 -10.96 11.81 7.62
C ALA A 446 -11.77 10.60 7.14
N GLU A 447 -12.46 10.70 6.01
CA GLU A 447 -13.23 9.60 5.42
C GLU A 447 -12.34 8.39 5.10
N ALA A 448 -11.12 8.61 4.60
CA ALA A 448 -10.16 7.54 4.35
C ALA A 448 -9.75 6.83 5.65
N VAL A 449 -9.51 7.58 6.75
CA VAL A 449 -9.22 7.00 8.08
C VAL A 449 -10.40 6.20 8.60
N LEU A 450 -11.63 6.74 8.50
CA LEU A 450 -12.85 6.05 8.93
C LEU A 450 -13.12 4.79 8.10
N ALA A 451 -12.85 4.81 6.79
CA ALA A 451 -12.94 3.61 5.95
C ALA A 451 -12.00 2.50 6.42
N LYS A 452 -10.74 2.85 6.76
CA LYS A 452 -9.78 1.90 7.35
C LYS A 452 -10.26 1.38 8.70
N ALA A 453 -10.83 2.24 9.55
CA ALA A 453 -11.39 1.85 10.85
C ALA A 453 -12.56 0.86 10.70
N ARG A 454 -13.50 1.13 9.77
CA ARG A 454 -14.62 0.23 9.45
C ARG A 454 -14.14 -1.13 8.94
N ALA A 455 -13.18 -1.13 8.00
CA ALA A 455 -12.57 -2.36 7.49
C ALA A 455 -11.91 -3.19 8.62
N GLY A 456 -11.24 -2.51 9.56
CA GLY A 456 -10.64 -3.11 10.75
C GLY A 456 -11.63 -3.44 11.87
N LYS A 457 -12.94 -3.23 11.68
CA LYS A 457 -14.00 -3.39 12.69
C LYS A 457 -13.73 -2.62 13.99
N MET A 458 -13.09 -1.47 13.88
CA MET A 458 -12.81 -0.58 15.01
C MET A 458 -14.07 0.19 15.42
N LYS A 459 -14.18 0.53 16.71
CA LYS A 459 -15.25 1.39 17.21
C LYS A 459 -15.05 2.83 16.72
N ILE A 460 -16.04 3.37 16.02
CA ILE A 460 -16.08 4.79 15.63
C ILE A 460 -16.98 5.53 16.63
N PRO A 461 -16.52 6.63 17.25
CA PRO A 461 -17.32 7.37 18.22
C PRO A 461 -18.48 8.12 17.54
N ASP A 462 -19.62 8.20 18.22
CA ASP A 462 -20.76 9.03 17.82
C ASP A 462 -20.59 10.44 18.39
N VAL A 463 -19.89 11.27 17.61
CA VAL A 463 -19.59 12.66 17.99
C VAL A 463 -20.86 13.50 18.17
N GLY A 464 -21.94 13.18 17.45
CA GLY A 464 -23.21 13.89 17.58
C GLY A 464 -23.84 13.69 18.94
N ALA A 465 -23.91 12.43 19.39
CA ALA A 465 -24.41 12.10 20.73
C ALA A 465 -23.56 12.71 21.84
N GLU A 466 -22.22 12.70 21.69
CA GLU A 466 -21.29 13.31 22.65
C GLU A 466 -21.48 14.83 22.78
N GLU A 467 -21.65 15.54 21.66
CA GLU A 467 -21.90 16.99 21.64
C GLU A 467 -23.27 17.36 22.22
N GLU A 468 -24.31 16.55 21.99
CA GLU A 468 -25.60 16.75 22.65
C GLU A 468 -25.53 16.57 24.17
N GLU A 469 -24.83 15.53 24.64
CA GLU A 469 -24.66 15.30 26.06
C GLU A 469 -23.88 16.44 26.72
N LYS A 470 -22.83 16.93 26.06
CA LYS A 470 -22.05 18.09 26.51
C LYS A 470 -22.93 19.33 26.64
N LYS A 471 -23.79 19.61 25.65
CA LYS A 471 -24.76 20.72 25.70
C LYS A 471 -25.76 20.57 26.85
N LYS A 472 -26.27 19.35 27.09
CA LYS A 472 -27.18 19.05 28.21
C LYS A 472 -26.48 19.24 29.57
N ARG A 473 -25.20 18.86 29.70
CA ARG A 473 -24.40 19.06 30.93
C ARG A 473 -24.16 20.54 31.20
N MET A 474 -23.78 21.33 30.20
CA MET A 474 -23.60 22.79 30.34
C MET A 474 -24.89 23.50 30.76
N ALA A 475 -26.02 23.15 30.15
CA ALA A 475 -27.32 23.71 30.53
C ALA A 475 -27.71 23.38 31.99
N ARG A 476 -27.33 22.21 32.51
CA ARG A 476 -27.56 21.83 33.92
C ARG A 476 -26.66 22.60 34.89
N SER A 477 -25.40 22.87 34.53
CA SER A 477 -24.49 23.66 35.39
C SER A 477 -24.87 25.14 35.46
N GLU A 478 -25.39 25.72 34.37
CA GLU A 478 -25.87 27.11 34.36
C GLU A 478 -27.19 27.26 35.12
N GLY A 479 -28.09 26.26 35.04
CA GLY A 479 -29.34 26.25 35.80
C GLY A 479 -29.20 26.10 37.32
N ALA A 480 -28.09 25.54 37.81
CA ALA A 480 -27.82 25.37 39.24
C ALA A 480 -27.27 26.65 39.92
N GLY A 481 -26.78 27.63 39.14
CA GLY A 481 -26.26 28.91 39.66
C GLY A 481 -27.32 30.01 39.84
N GLY A 482 -28.57 29.76 39.40
CA GLY A 482 -29.63 30.78 39.33
C GLY A 482 -30.53 30.91 40.56
N ASN A 483 -30.30 30.19 41.65
CA ASN A 483 -31.18 30.23 42.83
C ASN A 483 -30.41 30.51 44.14
N ALA A 484 -29.76 31.66 44.21
CA ALA A 484 -29.44 32.34 45.47
C ALA A 484 -30.22 33.66 45.52
N GLY A 485 -31.54 33.55 45.64
CA GLY A 485 -32.44 34.68 45.83
C GLY A 485 -32.40 35.20 47.26
N GLY A 486 -32.01 36.48 47.38
CA GLY A 486 -32.65 37.51 48.22
C GLY A 486 -33.07 37.18 49.65
N SER A 487 -32.37 37.80 50.61
CA SER A 487 -33.00 38.36 51.80
C SER A 487 -32.56 39.82 51.94
N GLY A 488 -33.46 40.75 51.61
CA GLY A 488 -33.28 42.18 51.81
C GLY A 488 -33.32 42.56 53.30
N GLY A 489 -32.39 43.42 53.71
CA GLY A 489 -32.42 44.15 54.97
C GLY A 489 -32.40 45.67 54.71
N PRO A 490 -33.10 46.50 55.51
CA PRO A 490 -33.42 47.89 55.18
C PRO A 490 -32.26 48.86 55.48
N PRO A 491 -32.33 50.13 55.02
CA PRO A 491 -31.22 51.07 55.13
C PRO A 491 -31.21 51.74 56.51
N SER A 492 -30.08 51.70 57.21
CA SER A 492 -29.84 52.54 58.39
C SER A 492 -28.78 53.59 58.05
N GLY A 493 -29.20 54.85 58.04
CA GLY A 493 -28.31 56.00 58.05
C GLY A 493 -27.54 56.10 59.37
N GLY A 494 -26.34 56.65 59.32
CA GLY A 494 -25.50 56.88 60.50
C GLY A 494 -24.23 57.65 60.13
N ASN A 495 -24.26 58.95 60.44
CA ASN A 495 -23.17 59.91 60.37
C ASN A 495 -21.97 59.49 61.26
N GLY A 496 -20.72 59.73 60.83
CA GLY A 496 -19.55 59.52 61.70
C GLY A 496 -18.22 59.97 61.09
N LYS A 497 -17.74 61.13 61.52
CA LYS A 497 -16.40 61.71 61.25
C LYS A 497 -15.26 60.88 61.89
N GLY A 498 -14.06 60.97 61.30
CA GLY A 498 -12.76 60.69 61.95
C GLY A 498 -11.77 60.07 60.95
N LYS A 499 -10.95 60.83 60.22
CA LYS A 499 -9.60 61.35 60.55
C LYS A 499 -8.53 60.29 60.88
N ASP A 500 -7.38 60.50 60.22
CA ASP A 500 -6.03 59.94 60.44
C ASP A 500 -5.87 58.47 60.03
N GLY A 501 -4.86 58.02 59.29
CA GLY A 501 -3.56 58.56 58.93
C GLY A 501 -2.59 57.36 58.87
N GLY A 502 -1.69 57.32 57.88
CA GLY A 502 -0.51 56.43 57.92
C GLY A 502 -0.42 55.38 56.82
N ALA A 503 0.30 55.73 55.75
CA ALA A 503 1.22 54.78 55.09
C ALA A 503 2.40 54.49 56.06
N PRO A 504 3.21 53.42 55.88
CA PRO A 504 4.20 53.41 54.80
C PRO A 504 4.62 52.04 54.22
N ALA A 505 5.39 52.15 53.13
CA ALA A 505 6.35 51.22 52.53
C ALA A 505 5.81 50.03 51.72
#